data_AF-A0A9E4T8X9-F1
#
_entry.id   AF-A0A9E4T8X9-F1
#
_cell.length_a   1.000
_cell.length_b   1.000
_cell.length_c   1.000
_cell.angle_alpha   90.00
_cell.angle_beta   90.00
_cell.angle_gamma   90.00
#
_symmetry.space_group_name_H-M   'P 1'
#
loop_
_entity.id
_entity.type
_entity.pdbx_description
1 polymer ?
#
loop_
_entity_poly.entity_id
_entity_poly.type
_entity_poly.pdbx_seq_one_letter_code
_entity_poly.pdbx_strand_id
1 'polypeptide(L)' 'VTPAQVEESRKKLDAMAAEAGRDPKSITISVYGQLPERDIVRSLIDAGADRVVVRPEHVETEQEMGEQLERMAEAVLR' A
#
# COMPACT_ATOMS: atom_id res chain seq x y z
N VAL A 1 -4.38 -8.54 2.41
CA VAL A 1 -3.79 -7.94 3.63
C VAL A 1 -4.81 -7.00 4.21
N THR A 2 -5.07 -7.05 5.52
CA THR A 2 -6.03 -6.16 6.18
C THR A 2 -5.31 -5.03 6.92
N PRO A 3 -5.97 -3.89 7.20
CA PRO A 3 -5.41 -2.82 8.03
C PRO A 3 -4.93 -3.32 9.40
N ALA A 4 -5.72 -4.16 10.08
CA ALA A 4 -5.32 -4.72 11.38
C ALA A 4 -4.01 -5.54 11.32
N GLN A 5 -3.80 -6.31 10.24
CA GLN A 5 -2.56 -7.06 10.05
C GLN A 5 -1.36 -6.13 9.85
N VAL A 6 -1.55 -5.01 9.14
CA VAL A 6 -0.49 -4.00 8.93
C VAL A 6 -0.14 -3.33 10.25
N GLU A 7 -1.14 -2.89 11.03
CA GLU A 7 -0.94 -2.21 12.31
C GLU A 7 -0.20 -3.10 13.31
N GLU A 8 -0.61 -4.36 13.42
CA GLU A 8 0.07 -5.34 14.27
C GLU A 8 1.51 -5.57 13.84
N SER A 9 1.74 -5.71 12.53
CA SER A 9 3.08 -5.92 11.97
C SER A 9 3.99 -4.71 12.18
N ARG A 10 3.46 -3.48 12.01
CA ARG A 10 4.17 -2.23 12.25
C ARG A 10 4.63 -2.13 13.69
N LYS A 11 3.74 -2.38 14.66
CA LYS A 11 4.08 -2.38 16.10
C LYS A 11 5.18 -3.38 16.42
N LYS A 12 5.11 -4.59 15.86
CA LYS A 12 6.14 -5.64 16.05
C LYS A 12 7.49 -5.19 15.49
N LEU A 13 7.52 -4.68 14.27
CA LEU A 13 8.75 -4.18 13.64
C LEU A 13 9.31 -2.96 14.37
N ASP A 14 8.44 -2.09 14.89
CA ASP A 14 8.85 -0.93 15.70
C ASP A 14 9.62 -1.35 16.95
N ALA A 15 9.05 -2.29 17.71
CA ALA A 15 9.68 -2.81 18.92
C ALA A 15 11.04 -3.46 18.61
N MET A 16 11.09 -4.33 17.61
CA MET A 16 12.34 -5.01 17.21
C MET A 16 13.42 -4.03 16.72
N ALA A 17 13.02 -3.00 15.97
CA ALA A 17 13.96 -1.98 15.51
C ALA A 17 14.53 -1.18 16.68
N ALA A 18 13.68 -0.76 17.61
CA ALA A 18 14.09 -0.02 18.80
C ALA A 18 15.03 -0.86 19.69
N GLU A 19 14.71 -2.13 19.93
CA GLU A 19 15.57 -3.07 20.67
C GLU A 19 16.94 -3.25 20.01
N ALA A 20 16.99 -3.24 18.68
CA ALA A 20 18.23 -3.30 17.90
C ALA A 20 18.96 -1.96 17.78
N GLY A 21 18.47 -0.87 18.40
CA GLY A 21 19.05 0.47 18.30
C GLY A 21 18.90 1.10 16.91
N ARG A 22 17.98 0.61 16.09
CA ARG A 22 17.66 1.15 14.75
C ARG A 22 16.48 2.10 14.83
N ASP A 23 16.44 3.08 13.93
CA ASP A 23 15.23 3.86 13.70
C ASP A 23 14.11 2.95 13.14
N PRO A 24 12.97 2.80 13.84
CA PRO A 24 11.84 2.04 13.34
C PRO A 24 11.32 2.47 11.96
N LYS A 25 11.41 3.77 11.65
CA LYS A 25 10.98 4.34 10.37
C LYS A 25 11.91 4.02 9.21
N SER A 26 13.12 3.50 9.49
CA SER A 26 14.02 2.97 8.44
C SER A 26 13.51 1.68 7.79
N ILE A 27 12.52 1.00 8.40
CA ILE A 27 11.92 -0.22 7.86
C ILE A 27 10.62 0.14 7.14
N THR A 28 10.65 0.05 5.81
CA THR A 28 9.51 0.31 4.93
C THR A 28 8.57 -0.89 4.86
N ILE A 29 7.28 -0.66 5.06
CA ILE A 29 6.19 -1.63 4.82
C ILE A 29 5.52 -1.28 3.50
N SER A 30 5.55 -2.22 2.56
CA SER A 30 4.89 -2.11 1.25
C SER A 30 3.76 -3.14 1.17
N VAL A 31 2.51 -2.68 0.97
CA VAL A 31 1.38 -3.57 0.72
C VAL A 31 1.14 -3.66 -0.78
N TYR A 32 1.18 -4.87 -1.32
CA TYR A 32 1.11 -5.10 -2.77
C TYR A 32 -0.23 -5.74 -3.20
N GLY A 33 -0.65 -5.43 -4.42
CA GLY A 33 -1.76 -6.09 -5.10
C GLY A 33 -3.14 -5.71 -4.57
N GLN A 34 -3.30 -4.46 -4.12
CA GLN A 34 -4.61 -3.97 -3.69
C GLN A 34 -5.45 -3.51 -4.88
N LEU A 35 -6.77 -3.50 -4.69
CA LEU A 35 -7.68 -2.88 -5.63
C LEU A 35 -7.46 -1.36 -5.65
N PRO A 36 -7.69 -0.68 -6.80
CA PRO A 36 -7.54 0.76 -6.95
C PRO A 36 -8.70 1.52 -6.29
N GLU A 37 -8.89 1.34 -4.99
CA GLU A 37 -9.94 1.97 -4.21
C GLU A 37 -9.33 2.83 -3.10
N ARG A 38 -9.72 4.11 -3.08
CA ARG A 38 -9.18 5.11 -2.14
C ARG A 38 -9.29 4.69 -0.68
N ASP A 39 -10.42 4.12 -0.27
CA ASP A 39 -10.66 3.75 1.13
C ASP A 39 -9.80 2.56 1.56
N ILE A 40 -9.59 1.60 0.66
CA ILE A 40 -8.66 0.47 0.90
C ILE A 40 -7.24 1.00 1.04
N VAL A 41 -6.78 1.83 0.10
CA VAL A 41 -5.43 2.42 0.13
C VAL A 41 -5.22 3.24 1.40
N ARG A 42 -6.17 4.13 1.74
CA ARG A 42 -6.09 5.01 2.89
C ARG A 42 -6.03 4.22 4.20
N SER A 43 -6.93 3.24 4.37
CA SER A 43 -6.96 2.45 5.61
C SER A 43 -5.67 1.65 5.86
N LEU A 44 -4.98 1.21 4.81
CA LEU A 44 -3.68 0.53 4.92
C LEU A 44 -2.54 1.49 5.26
N ILE A 45 -2.52 2.69 4.67
CA ILE A 45 -1.56 3.74 5.02
C ILE A 45 -1.75 4.19 6.47
N ASP A 46 -2.99 4.43 6.89
CA ASP A 46 -3.32 4.85 8.24
C ASP A 46 -2.95 3.77 9.28
N ALA A 47 -3.00 2.49 8.88
CA ALA A 47 -2.54 1.36 9.69
C ALA A 47 -1.01 1.25 9.79
N GLY A 48 -0.24 2.07 9.07
CA GLY A 48 1.21 2.13 9.16
C GLY A 48 1.98 1.50 8.00
N ALA A 49 1.34 1.25 6.85
CA ALA A 49 2.05 1.01 5.61
C ALA A 49 2.68 2.32 5.09
N ASP A 50 3.88 2.24 4.52
CA ASP A 50 4.55 3.39 3.91
C ASP A 50 4.16 3.55 2.43
N ARG A 51 3.82 2.45 1.76
CA ARG A 51 3.24 2.47 0.42
C ARG A 51 2.26 1.34 0.17
N VAL A 52 1.29 1.62 -0.69
CA VAL A 52 0.35 0.64 -1.23
C VAL A 52 0.51 0.62 -2.74
N VAL A 53 0.71 -0.57 -3.30
CA VAL A 53 0.80 -0.78 -4.75
C VAL A 53 -0.51 -1.40 -5.22
N VAL A 54 -1.22 -0.67 -6.06
CA VAL A 54 -2.42 -1.13 -6.77
C VAL A 54 -2.02 -1.68 -8.12
N ARG A 55 -2.72 -2.71 -8.60
CA ARG A 55 -2.33 -3.42 -9.83
C ARG A 55 -3.45 -3.33 -10.88
N PRO A 56 -3.16 -2.89 -12.12
CA PRO A 56 -4.10 -3.02 -13.22
C PRO A 56 -4.23 -4.49 -13.64
N GLU A 57 -5.40 -4.85 -14.16
CA GLU A 57 -5.60 -6.11 -14.87
C GLU A 57 -4.85 -6.11 -16.21
N HIS A 58 -4.51 -7.31 -16.66
CA HIS A 58 -3.91 -7.51 -17.98
C HIS A 58 -4.93 -7.15 -19.07
N VAL A 59 -4.46 -6.44 -20.10
CA VAL A 59 -5.23 -6.07 -21.30
C VAL A 59 -4.30 -6.19 -22.51
N GLU A 60 -4.89 -6.34 -23.70
CA GLU A 60 -4.14 -6.67 -24.91
C GLU A 60 -3.51 -5.45 -25.58
N THR A 61 -4.01 -4.25 -25.31
CA THR A 61 -3.54 -3.01 -25.96
C THR A 61 -3.02 -1.96 -24.97
N GLU A 62 -2.09 -1.15 -25.45
CA GLU A 62 -1.59 0.01 -24.71
C GLU A 62 -2.70 1.02 -24.39
N GLN A 63 -3.65 1.21 -25.31
CA GLN A 63 -4.77 2.12 -25.12
C GLN A 63 -5.65 1.67 -23.94
N GLU A 64 -6.04 0.39 -23.89
CA GLU A 64 -6.84 -0.16 -22.79
C GLU A 64 -6.10 -0.04 -21.45
N MET A 65 -4.78 -0.23 -21.45
CA MET A 65 -3.95 -0.08 -20.25
C MET A 65 -3.92 1.39 -19.80
N GLY A 66 -3.73 2.33 -20.72
CA GLY A 66 -3.76 3.77 -20.43
C GLY A 66 -5.09 4.21 -19.83
N GLU A 67 -6.22 3.81 -20.44
CA GLU A 67 -7.54 4.12 -19.92
C GLU A 67 -7.80 3.50 -18.54
N GLN A 68 -7.27 2.30 -18.29
CA GLN A 68 -7.34 1.68 -16.97
C GLN A 68 -6.53 2.45 -15.93
N LEU A 69 -5.29 2.84 -16.25
CA LEU A 69 -4.44 3.61 -15.34
C LEU A 69 -5.06 4.96 -14.99
N GLU A 70 -5.69 5.66 -15.94
CA GLU A 70 -6.40 6.92 -15.68
C GLU A 70 -7.59 6.73 -14.74
N ARG A 71 -8.41 5.68 -14.94
CA ARG A 71 -9.50 5.34 -14.01
C ARG A 71 -9.00 5.03 -12.61
N MET A 72 -7.88 4.31 -12.50
CA MET A 72 -7.25 4.01 -11.21
C MET A 72 -6.72 5.27 -10.54
N ALA A 73 -6.10 6.18 -11.31
CA ALA A 73 -5.62 7.46 -10.80
C ALA A 73 -6.79 8.32 -10.28
N GLU A 74 -7.89 8.40 -11.03
CA GLU A 74 -9.11 9.09 -10.59
C GLU A 74 -9.64 8.51 -9.27
N ALA A 75 -9.74 7.18 -9.19
CA ALA A 75 -10.33 6.49 -8.05
C ALA A 75 -9.48 6.54 -6.78
N VAL A 76 -8.16 6.77 -6.88
CA VAL A 76 -7.22 6.69 -5.74
C VAL A 76 -6.62 8.05 -5.37
N LEU A 77 -6.30 8.90 -6.35
CA LEU A 77 -5.49 10.10 -6.14
C LEU A 77 -6.28 11.41 -6.07
N ARG A 78 -7.50 11.45 -6.62
CA ARG A 78 -8.39 12.63 -6.53
C ARG A 78 -9.33 12.51 -5.33
#